data_AF-A0A804U7A3-F1
#
_entry.id   AF-A0A804U7A3-F1
#
_cell.length_a   1.000
_cell.length_b   1.000
_cell.length_c   1.000
_cell.angle_alpha   90.00
_cell.angle_beta   90.00
_cell.angle_gamma   90.00
#
_symmetry.space_group_name_H-M   'P 1'
#
loop_
_entity.id
_entity.type
_entity.pdbx_description
1 polymer ?
#
loop_
_entity_poly.entity_id
_entity_poly.type
_entity_poly.pdbx_seq_one_letter_code
_entity_poly.pdbx_strand_id
1 'polypeptide(L)'
;SRGEGGILRNSEGPLKDHIYLHQNHLPPEVLKERLPGISETAAIFAGVDVTKEPIPVLPTVHYNMGGIPTNYHKEVVDIKGDNPDAVIPGLMAAGEVACAAPRWWMIDRPVVCD
;
A
#
# COMPACT_ATOMS: atom_id res chain seq x y z
N SER A 1 -3.32 13.33 -25.46
CA SER A 1 -4.07 12.15 -25.02
C SER A 1 -3.46 11.62 -23.72
N ARG A 2 -3.74 12.28 -22.58
CA ARG A 2 -3.46 11.68 -21.27
C ARG A 2 -4.58 10.67 -21.04
N GLY A 3 -4.27 9.40 -21.24
CA GLY A 3 -5.23 8.33 -20.99
C GLY A 3 -5.60 8.35 -19.51
N GLU A 4 -6.88 8.55 -19.24
CA GLU A 4 -7.50 8.22 -17.96
C GLU A 4 -7.40 6.71 -17.76
N GLY A 5 -6.22 6.25 -17.32
CA GLY A 5 -6.01 4.91 -16.78
C GLY A 5 -6.55 4.88 -15.36
N GLY A 6 -7.86 5.11 -15.18
CA GLY A 6 -8.49 4.93 -13.89
C GLY A 6 -8.34 3.49 -13.44
N ILE A 7 -7.81 3.28 -12.23
CA ILE A 7 -7.52 1.96 -11.65
C ILE A 7 -8.76 1.05 -11.58
N LEU A 8 -9.95 1.64 -11.67
CA LEU A 8 -11.26 0.98 -11.62
C LEU A 8 -11.81 0.61 -13.01
N ARG A 9 -10.96 0.36 -14.02
CA ARG A 9 -11.43 -0.02 -15.38
C ARG A 9 -12.36 -1.25 -15.41
N ASN A 10 -12.28 -2.13 -14.41
CA ASN A 10 -13.07 -3.36 -14.27
C ASN A 10 -14.03 -3.33 -13.07
N SER A 11 -14.46 -2.15 -12.64
CA SER A 11 -15.33 -1.98 -11.47
C SER A 11 -16.77 -2.45 -11.71
N GLU A 12 -17.31 -3.10 -10.69
CA GLU A 12 -18.66 -3.68 -10.62
C GLU A 12 -19.54 -2.91 -9.63
N GLY A 13 -20.82 -3.30 -9.54
CA GLY A 13 -21.84 -2.63 -8.73
C GLY A 13 -22.61 -1.55 -9.49
N PRO A 14 -23.69 -0.99 -8.89
CA PRO A 14 -24.55 0.00 -9.53
C PRO A 14 -23.79 1.27 -9.94
N LEU A 15 -22.73 1.59 -9.20
CA LEU A 15 -21.91 2.79 -9.38
C LEU A 15 -20.54 2.50 -10.00
N LYS A 16 -20.22 1.23 -10.30
CA LYS A 16 -18.87 0.84 -10.75
C LYS A 16 -17.78 1.37 -9.82
N ASP A 17 -17.92 1.11 -8.53
CA ASP A 17 -17.11 1.70 -7.46
C ASP A 17 -16.20 0.71 -6.74
N HIS A 18 -16.38 -0.61 -6.95
CA HIS A 18 -15.57 -1.66 -6.34
C HIS A 18 -15.27 -2.78 -7.33
N ILE A 19 -14.33 -3.66 -7.00
CA ILE A 19 -14.06 -4.91 -7.73
C ILE A 19 -14.29 -6.10 -6.79
N TYR A 20 -14.53 -7.29 -7.36
CA TYR A 20 -14.73 -8.50 -6.57
C TYR A 20 -13.41 -9.26 -6.36
N LEU A 21 -13.09 -9.54 -5.10
CA LEU A 21 -12.04 -10.47 -4.71
C LEU A 21 -12.64 -11.87 -4.51
N HIS A 22 -12.40 -12.76 -5.46
CA HIS A 22 -12.89 -14.13 -5.42
C HIS A 22 -11.95 -15.04 -4.63
N GLN A 23 -12.44 -15.66 -3.55
CA GLN A 23 -11.71 -16.68 -2.77
C GLN A 23 -12.44 -18.04 -2.72
N ASN A 24 -13.65 -18.12 -3.26
CA ASN A 24 -14.51 -19.29 -3.29
C ASN A 24 -13.95 -20.51 -4.06
N HIS A 25 -12.91 -20.33 -4.88
CA HIS A 25 -12.22 -21.41 -5.56
C HIS A 25 -11.22 -22.15 -4.64
N LEU A 26 -10.90 -21.58 -3.48
CA LEU A 26 -10.05 -22.22 -2.48
C LEU A 26 -10.91 -23.10 -1.56
N PRO A 27 -10.41 -24.29 -1.16
CA PRO A 27 -11.12 -25.14 -0.22
C PRO A 27 -11.40 -24.40 1.11
N PRO A 28 -12.59 -24.57 1.71
CA PRO A 28 -12.94 -23.90 2.96
C PRO A 28 -11.95 -24.16 4.11
N GLU A 29 -11.38 -25.37 4.19
CA GLU A 29 -10.32 -25.68 5.16
C GLU A 29 -9.09 -24.78 5.00
N VAL A 30 -8.66 -24.47 3.77
CA VAL A 30 -7.51 -23.60 3.51
C VAL A 30 -7.82 -22.16 3.92
N LEU A 31 -9.02 -21.68 3.65
CA LEU A 31 -9.45 -20.33 4.05
C LEU A 31 -9.45 -20.18 5.58
N LYS A 32 -9.92 -21.22 6.28
CA LYS A 32 -9.96 -21.21 7.75
C LYS A 32 -8.57 -21.33 8.39
N GLU A 33 -7.65 -22.05 7.77
CA GLU A 33 -6.28 -22.19 8.27
C GLU A 33 -5.41 -20.96 7.96
N ARG A 34 -5.48 -20.43 6.74
CA ARG A 34 -4.54 -19.42 6.23
C ARG A 34 -5.09 -17.99 6.30
N LEU A 35 -6.40 -17.81 6.15
CA LEU A 35 -7.06 -16.50 6.08
C LEU A 35 -8.21 -16.35 7.10
N PRO A 36 -8.05 -16.76 8.38
CA PRO A 36 -9.14 -16.69 9.35
C PRO A 36 -9.60 -15.23 9.59
N GLY A 37 -8.67 -14.29 9.70
CA GLY A 37 -8.97 -12.89 9.98
C GLY A 37 -9.74 -12.19 8.86
N ILE A 38 -9.42 -12.48 7.59
CA ILE A 38 -10.14 -11.91 6.45
C ILE A 38 -11.54 -12.52 6.34
N SER A 39 -11.67 -13.83 6.58
CA SER A 39 -12.97 -14.52 6.57
C SER A 39 -13.93 -13.93 7.60
N GLU A 40 -13.44 -13.67 8.82
CA GLU A 40 -14.21 -13.04 9.88
C GLU A 40 -14.53 -11.57 9.56
N THR A 41 -13.55 -10.81 9.09
CA THR A 41 -13.73 -9.39 8.73
C THR A 41 -14.74 -9.24 7.59
N ALA A 42 -14.69 -10.08 6.57
CA ALA A 42 -15.64 -10.07 5.46
C ALA A 42 -17.07 -10.41 5.92
N ALA A 43 -17.21 -11.39 6.82
CA ALA A 43 -18.52 -11.73 7.39
C ALA A 43 -19.09 -10.59 8.25
N ILE A 44 -18.25 -9.92 9.05
CA ILE A 44 -18.68 -8.84 9.94
C ILE A 44 -18.99 -7.54 9.18
N PHE A 45 -18.09 -7.11 8.30
CA PHE A 45 -18.16 -5.77 7.69
C PHE A 45 -18.84 -5.75 6.33
N ALA A 46 -18.74 -6.84 5.54
CA ALA A 46 -19.38 -6.93 4.23
C ALA A 46 -20.64 -7.83 4.26
N GLY A 47 -20.86 -8.61 5.33
CA GLY A 47 -21.95 -9.59 5.37
C GLY A 47 -21.75 -10.76 4.41
N VAL A 48 -20.52 -10.98 3.94
CA VAL A 48 -20.19 -11.94 2.87
C VAL A 48 -19.56 -13.19 3.45
N ASP A 49 -20.09 -14.35 3.07
CA ASP A 49 -19.41 -15.64 3.28
C ASP A 49 -18.38 -15.85 2.17
N VAL A 50 -17.10 -15.71 2.50
CA VAL A 50 -15.96 -15.81 1.56
C VAL A 50 -15.85 -17.15 0.83
N THR A 51 -16.54 -18.19 1.33
CA THR A 51 -16.58 -19.51 0.68
C THR A 51 -17.63 -19.60 -0.43
N LYS A 52 -18.60 -18.67 -0.46
CA LYS A 52 -19.74 -18.69 -1.40
C LYS A 52 -19.74 -17.49 -2.32
N GLU A 53 -19.51 -16.31 -1.74
CA GLU A 53 -19.68 -15.02 -2.39
C GLU A 53 -18.35 -14.25 -2.36
N PRO A 54 -18.04 -13.49 -3.43
CA PRO A 54 -16.81 -12.70 -3.49
C PRO A 54 -16.86 -11.47 -2.57
N ILE A 55 -15.70 -11.06 -2.06
CA ILE A 55 -15.59 -9.87 -1.20
C ILE A 55 -15.53 -8.62 -2.09
N PRO A 56 -16.42 -7.62 -1.91
CA PRO A 56 -16.29 -6.34 -2.60
C PRO A 56 -15.09 -5.57 -2.01
N VAL A 57 -14.11 -5.25 -2.84
CA VAL A 57 -12.89 -4.51 -2.44
C VAL A 57 -12.70 -3.25 -3.27
N LEU A 58 -12.14 -2.22 -2.64
CA LEU A 58 -11.81 -0.95 -3.27
C LEU A 58 -10.38 -0.53 -2.89
N PRO A 59 -9.63 0.13 -3.79
CA PRO A 59 -8.32 0.67 -3.46
C PRO A 59 -8.41 1.61 -2.26
N THR A 60 -7.68 1.28 -1.20
CA THR A 60 -7.67 2.06 0.05
C THR A 60 -6.22 2.42 0.36
N VAL A 61 -5.99 3.65 0.84
CA VAL A 61 -4.66 4.08 1.29
C VAL A 61 -4.18 3.12 2.38
N HIS A 62 -2.95 2.62 2.23
CA HIS A 62 -2.46 1.53 3.07
C HIS A 62 -1.09 1.80 3.69
N TYR A 63 -0.14 2.35 2.92
CA TYR A 63 1.23 2.54 3.35
C TYR A 63 1.88 3.73 2.66
N ASN A 64 2.64 4.52 3.41
CA ASN A 64 3.40 5.65 2.89
C ASN A 64 4.82 5.21 2.54
N MET A 65 5.12 5.19 1.24
CA MET A 65 6.46 4.90 0.74
C MET A 65 7.43 6.08 0.90
N GLY A 66 6.88 7.28 1.13
CA GLY A 66 7.64 8.47 1.51
C GLY A 66 8.16 8.41 2.94
N GLY A 67 8.57 9.56 3.44
CA GLY A 67 9.06 9.71 4.81
C GLY A 67 10.35 10.50 4.88
N ILE A 68 10.94 10.51 6.06
CA ILE A 68 12.19 11.20 6.34
C ILE A 68 13.32 10.46 5.61
N PRO A 69 14.09 11.13 4.74
CA PRO A 69 15.20 10.50 4.03
C PRO A 69 16.27 10.05 5.01
N THR A 70 16.65 8.77 4.91
CA THR A 70 17.67 8.17 5.78
C THR A 70 18.72 7.41 4.99
N ASN A 71 19.95 7.41 5.49
CA ASN A 71 20.95 6.47 5.01
C ASN A 71 20.69 5.05 5.53
N TYR A 72 21.50 4.07 5.10
CA TYR A 72 21.37 2.68 5.50
C TYR A 72 21.61 2.42 7.01
N HIS A 73 22.21 3.38 7.73
CA HIS A 73 22.38 3.37 9.18
C HIS A 73 21.21 4.00 9.94
N LYS A 74 20.15 4.42 9.24
CA LYS A 74 18.95 5.09 9.78
C LYS A 74 19.20 6.53 10.25
N GLU A 75 20.34 7.12 9.90
CA GLU A 75 20.63 8.52 10.16
C GLU A 75 19.89 9.37 9.13
N VAL A 76 19.23 10.44 9.59
CA VAL A 76 18.53 11.35 8.70
C VAL A 76 19.53 12.13 7.87
N VAL A 77 19.27 12.23 6.57
CA VAL A 77 20.11 12.96 5.63
C VAL A 77 19.36 14.16 5.06
N ASP A 78 20.10 15.21 4.72
CA ASP A 78 19.58 16.40 4.06
C ASP A 78 20.57 16.88 3.00
N ILE A 79 20.11 17.74 2.10
CA ILE A 79 20.93 18.30 1.03
C ILE A 79 21.70 19.49 1.58
N LYS A 80 23.03 19.36 1.66
CA LYS A 80 23.92 20.44 2.10
C LYS A 80 24.93 20.78 1.01
N GLY A 81 24.58 21.77 0.18
CA GLY A 81 25.39 22.17 -0.98
C GLY A 81 25.54 21.01 -1.95
N ASP A 82 26.76 20.63 -2.26
CA ASP A 82 27.08 19.53 -3.18
C ASP A 82 27.04 18.15 -2.51
N ASN A 83 26.83 18.07 -1.19
CA ASN A 83 26.62 16.80 -0.50
C ASN A 83 25.12 16.56 -0.34
N PRO A 84 24.51 15.74 -1.20
CA PRO A 84 23.09 15.48 -1.09
C PRO A 84 22.80 14.57 0.11
N ASP A 85 23.74 13.75 0.59
CA ASP A 85 23.56 12.81 1.71
C ASP A 85 24.17 13.32 3.02
N ALA A 86 24.04 14.62 3.31
CA ALA A 86 24.60 15.19 4.52
C ALA A 86 23.80 14.75 5.75
N VAL A 87 24.42 13.93 6.60
CA VAL A 87 23.81 13.47 7.85
C VAL A 87 23.47 14.65 8.75
N ILE A 88 22.26 14.64 9.31
CA ILE A 88 21.84 15.52 10.40
C ILE A 88 22.26 14.85 11.72
N PRO A 89 23.28 15.37 12.44
CA PRO A 89 23.77 14.73 13.64
C PRO A 89 22.69 14.70 14.74
N GLY A 90 22.48 13.52 15.33
CA GLY A 90 21.52 13.32 16.42
C GLY A 90 20.07 13.06 15.98
N LEU A 91 19.80 13.03 14.67
CA LEU A 91 18.47 12.72 14.15
C LEU A 91 18.47 11.39 13.39
N MET A 92 17.57 10.49 13.79
CA MET A 92 17.39 9.17 13.17
C MET A 92 15.91 8.93 12.86
N ALA A 93 15.61 8.18 11.81
CA ALA A 93 14.26 7.74 11.48
C ALA A 93 14.27 6.26 11.07
N ALA A 94 13.23 5.51 11.44
CA ALA A 94 13.11 4.09 11.12
C ALA A 94 11.64 3.65 11.02
N GLY A 95 11.35 2.67 10.17
CA GLY A 95 9.98 2.19 9.91
C GLY A 95 9.30 2.98 8.79
N GLU A 96 7.97 2.99 8.77
CA GLU A 96 7.17 3.69 7.73
C GLU A 96 7.40 5.20 7.69
N VAL A 97 7.87 5.79 8.80
CA VAL A 97 8.26 7.21 8.82
C VAL A 97 9.57 7.47 8.07
N ALA A 98 10.36 6.44 7.75
CA ALA A 98 11.66 6.57 7.10
C ALA A 98 11.58 6.12 5.64
N CYS A 99 12.19 6.92 4.77
CA CYS A 99 12.39 6.56 3.39
C CYS A 99 13.86 6.21 3.17
N ALA A 100 14.18 4.93 3.30
CA ALA A 100 15.50 4.36 3.00
C ALA A 100 15.65 4.00 1.50
N ALA A 101 14.90 4.69 0.63
CA ALA A 101 14.93 4.45 -0.81
C ALA A 101 16.12 5.18 -1.46
N PRO A 102 16.68 4.67 -2.58
CA PRO A 102 17.67 5.40 -3.35
C PRO A 102 17.12 6.77 -3.74
N ARG A 103 17.90 7.85 -3.53
CA ARG A 103 17.49 9.24 -3.81
C ARG A 103 16.91 9.47 -5.21
N TRP A 104 17.30 8.67 -6.20
CA TRP A 104 16.71 8.67 -7.55
C TRP A 104 15.18 8.50 -7.55
N TRP A 105 14.62 7.83 -6.54
CA TRP A 105 13.18 7.66 -6.39
C TRP A 105 12.48 8.88 -5.77
N MET A 106 13.20 9.68 -4.98
CA MET A 106 12.65 10.86 -4.32
C MET A 106 12.61 12.09 -5.22
N ILE A 107 13.62 12.27 -6.09
CA ILE A 107 13.75 13.50 -6.90
C ILE A 107 12.98 13.37 -8.23
N ASP A 108 13.02 12.21 -8.89
CA ASP A 108 12.52 12.08 -10.27
C ASP A 108 11.07 11.58 -10.37
N ARG A 109 10.40 11.29 -9.25
CA ARG A 109 8.97 10.90 -9.26
C ARG A 109 8.19 11.58 -8.12
N PRO A 110 7.43 12.65 -8.40
CA PRO A 110 6.62 13.34 -7.39
C PRO A 110 5.42 12.53 -6.86
N VAL A 111 5.31 11.23 -7.19
CA VAL A 111 4.12 10.39 -6.98
C VAL A 111 4.39 9.12 -6.18
N VAL A 112 5.62 8.92 -5.69
CA VAL A 112 5.97 7.72 -4.90
C VAL A 112 6.11 8.04 -3.41
N CYS A 113 6.17 9.31 -3.02
CA CYS A 113 6.22 9.70 -1.62
C CYS A 113 4.87 10.17 -1.04
N ASP A 114 3.81 10.22 -1.86
CA ASP A 114 2.41 10.45 -1.47
C ASP A 114 1.51 9.44 -2.18
#